data_AF-A0AAQ4PCQ3-F1
#
_entry.id   AF-A0AAQ4PCQ3-F1
#
_cell.length_a   1.000
_cell.length_b   1.000
_cell.length_c   1.000
_cell.angle_alpha   90.00
_cell.angle_beta   90.00
_cell.angle_gamma   90.00
#
_symmetry.space_group_name_H-M   'P 1'
#
loop_
_entity.id
_entity.type
_entity.pdbx_description
1 polymer ?
#
loop_
_entity_poly.entity_id
_entity_poly.type
_entity_poly.pdbx_seq_one_letter_code
_entity_poly.pdbx_strand_id
1 'polypeptide(L)'
;MNPLLKVQVLAQRAFGSSARQLRNKVPEAQKLFQEDNGLPVHIKGGTADVVLYRATMALTLGGNVGATFRSHHTNSIIKCSAMKTKITTIRLQEVKGTCYSLYWLLFAAMPQRKA
;
A
#
# COMPACT_ATOMS: atom_id res chain seq x y z
N MET A 1 2.12 4.28 43.42
CA MET A 1 3.09 4.14 42.32
C MET A 1 2.50 3.19 41.28
N ASN A 2 2.32 3.63 40.04
CA ASN A 2 1.55 2.89 39.02
C ASN A 2 2.30 1.63 38.52
N PRO A 3 1.67 0.44 38.49
CA PRO A 3 2.30 -0.81 38.09
C PRO A 3 2.77 -0.82 36.62
N LEU A 4 2.10 -0.06 35.75
CA LEU A 4 2.44 0.05 34.33
C LEU A 4 3.83 0.65 34.09
N LEU A 5 4.22 1.65 34.88
CA LEU A 5 5.55 2.27 34.79
C LEU A 5 6.65 1.29 35.23
N LYS A 6 6.33 0.36 36.15
CA LYS A 6 7.25 -0.67 36.61
C LYS A 6 7.56 -1.67 35.49
N VAL A 7 6.55 -2.06 34.70
CA VAL A 7 6.73 -2.95 33.55
C VAL A 7 7.60 -2.30 32.47
N GLN A 8 7.35 -1.03 32.15
CA GLN A 8 8.15 -0.29 31.15
C GLN A 8 9.61 -0.17 31.59
N VAL A 9 9.85 0.19 32.86
CA VAL A 9 11.21 0.29 33.41
C VAL A 9 11.91 -1.07 33.45
N LEU A 10 11.20 -2.15 33.77
CA LEU A 10 11.74 -3.52 33.76
C LEU A 10 12.06 -3.99 32.33
N ALA A 11 11.19 -3.71 31.36
CA ALA A 11 11.44 -4.00 29.94
C ALA A 11 12.65 -3.21 29.43
N GLN A 12 12.69 -1.89 29.68
CA GLN A 12 13.82 -1.03 29.30
C GLN A 12 15.14 -1.49 29.94
N ARG A 13 15.10 -1.95 31.20
CA ARG A 13 16.28 -2.49 31.89
C ARG A 13 16.71 -3.86 31.35
N ALA A 14 15.77 -4.71 30.96
CA ALA A 14 16.04 -6.00 30.32
C ALA A 14 16.75 -5.83 28.97
N PHE A 15 16.33 -4.85 28.15
CA PHE A 15 17.01 -4.53 26.90
C PHE A 15 18.32 -3.76 27.09
N GLY A 16 18.42 -2.90 28.11
CA GLY A 16 19.60 -2.07 28.37
C GLY A 16 20.78 -2.78 29.06
N SER A 17 20.58 -3.96 29.66
CA SER A 17 21.65 -4.68 30.38
C SER A 17 22.63 -5.42 29.46
N SER A 18 22.28 -5.64 28.17
CA SER A 18 23.10 -6.41 27.23
C SER A 18 24.45 -5.75 26.93
N ALA A 19 24.51 -4.41 26.94
CA ALA A 19 25.71 -3.65 26.59
C ALA A 19 26.83 -3.69 27.66
N ARG A 20 26.53 -4.04 28.91
CA ARG A 20 27.49 -3.92 30.04
C ARG A 20 28.48 -5.08 30.16
N GLN A 21 28.33 -6.13 29.36
CA GLN A 21 29.20 -7.32 29.41
C GLN A 21 29.67 -7.75 28.02
N LEU A 22 30.00 -6.78 27.16
CA LEU A 22 30.54 -7.04 25.82
C LEU A 22 31.99 -7.54 25.93
N ARG A 23 32.17 -8.85 26.13
CA ARG A 23 33.47 -9.50 25.99
C ARG A 23 33.84 -9.55 24.51
N ASN A 24 35.13 -9.50 24.20
CA ASN A 24 35.60 -9.62 22.83
C ASN A 24 35.27 -11.02 22.28
N LYS A 25 34.33 -11.10 21.33
CA LYS A 25 33.92 -12.33 20.64
C LYS A 25 34.42 -12.42 19.19
N VAL A 26 35.27 -11.49 18.77
CA VAL A 26 35.87 -11.48 17.43
C VAL A 26 36.54 -12.83 17.07
N PRO A 27 37.32 -13.49 17.94
CA PRO A 27 37.93 -14.77 17.59
C PRO A 27 36.91 -15.91 17.43
N GLU A 28 35.75 -15.85 18.10
CA GLU A 28 34.68 -16.84 17.95
C GLU A 28 33.96 -16.66 16.61
N ALA A 29 33.64 -15.42 16.26
CA ALA A 29 33.03 -15.09 14.97
C ALA A 29 33.97 -15.40 13.79
N GLN A 30 35.26 -15.11 13.91
CA GLN A 30 36.25 -15.44 12.88
C GLN A 30 36.33 -16.95 12.61
N LYS A 31 36.29 -17.79 13.64
CA LYS A 31 36.23 -19.25 13.50
C LYS A 31 34.99 -19.70 12.74
N LEU A 32 33.82 -19.13 13.06
CA LEU A 32 32.55 -19.45 12.41
C LEU A 32 32.54 -19.08 10.91
N PHE A 33 33.13 -17.94 10.54
CA PHE A 33 33.18 -17.50 9.14
C PHE A 33 34.29 -18.19 8.32
N GLN A 34 35.31 -18.72 8.97
CA GLN A 34 36.42 -19.44 8.33
C GLN A 34 36.22 -20.96 8.26
N GLU A 35 35.20 -21.51 8.93
CA GLU A 35 34.87 -22.93 8.84
C GLU A 35 34.53 -23.33 7.39
N ASP A 36 35.12 -24.39 6.86
CA ASP A 36 35.06 -24.74 5.42
C ASP A 36 33.76 -25.51 5.07
N ASN A 37 32.62 -24.86 5.32
CA ASN A 37 31.30 -25.49 5.26
C ASN A 37 30.66 -25.43 3.86
N GLY A 38 31.32 -24.84 2.86
CA GLY A 38 30.76 -24.63 1.51
C GLY A 38 29.49 -23.76 1.44
N LEU A 39 29.01 -23.23 2.57
CA LEU A 39 27.78 -22.44 2.69
C LEU A 39 28.01 -20.97 2.31
N PRO A 40 27.08 -20.33 1.58
CA PRO A 40 27.21 -18.94 1.18
C PRO A 40 27.14 -18.00 2.40
N VAL A 41 27.86 -16.88 2.33
CA VAL A 41 28.10 -15.96 3.47
C VAL A 41 26.83 -15.46 4.17
N HIS A 42 25.70 -15.36 3.46
CA HIS A 42 24.42 -14.88 4.00
C HIS A 42 23.60 -15.93 4.76
N ILE A 43 24.05 -17.19 4.81
CA ILE A 43 23.43 -18.28 5.59
C ILE A 43 24.41 -18.81 6.66
N LYS A 44 25.65 -18.31 6.66
CA LYS A 44 26.74 -18.84 7.49
C LYS A 44 26.58 -18.54 8.99
N GLY A 45 25.71 -17.61 9.38
CA GLY A 45 25.33 -17.37 10.77
C GLY A 45 24.25 -18.31 11.31
N GLY A 46 23.78 -19.28 10.51
CA GLY A 46 23.02 -20.44 10.97
C GLY A 46 21.50 -20.35 10.75
N THR A 47 20.73 -21.00 11.61
CA THR A 47 19.26 -21.15 11.47
C THR A 47 18.50 -19.84 11.59
N ALA A 48 19.04 -18.87 12.35
CA ALA A 48 18.45 -17.53 12.49
C ALA A 48 18.41 -16.79 11.15
N ASP A 49 19.49 -16.87 10.35
CA ASP A 49 19.57 -16.21 9.05
C ASP A 49 18.58 -16.80 8.04
N VAL A 50 18.37 -18.12 8.09
CA VAL A 50 17.38 -18.81 7.23
C VAL A 50 15.96 -18.41 7.58
N VAL A 51 15.62 -18.34 8.87
CA VAL A 51 14.30 -17.88 9.33
C VAL A 51 14.10 -16.42 8.94
N LEU A 52 15.12 -15.58 9.12
CA LEU A 52 15.05 -14.17 8.74
C LEU A 52 14.82 -14.00 7.24
N TYR A 53 15.56 -14.74 6.40
CA TYR A 53 15.37 -14.74 4.94
C TYR A 53 13.95 -15.14 4.54
N ARG A 54 13.41 -16.21 5.14
CA ARG A 54 12.03 -16.67 4.89
C ARG A 54 11.00 -15.62 5.31
N ALA A 55 11.20 -14.99 6.46
CA ALA A 55 10.32 -13.94 6.95
C ALA A 55 10.34 -12.71 6.03
N THR A 56 11.53 -12.26 5.60
CA THR A 56 11.66 -11.14 4.67
C THR A 56 11.00 -11.45 3.33
N MET A 57 11.21 -12.66 2.78
CA MET A 57 10.60 -13.08 1.52
C MET A 57 9.07 -13.13 1.63
N ALA A 58 8.55 -13.71 2.71
CA ALA A 58 7.12 -13.76 2.97
C ALA A 58 6.51 -12.36 3.11
N LEU A 59 7.22 -11.43 3.76
CA LEU A 59 6.78 -10.04 3.92
C LEU A 59 6.75 -9.28 2.59
N THR A 60 7.79 -9.42 1.76
CA THR A 60 7.85 -8.77 0.44
C THR A 60 6.75 -9.31 -0.48
N LEU A 61 6.55 -10.63 -0.52
CA LEU A 61 5.50 -11.24 -1.33
C LEU A 61 4.10 -10.90 -0.80
N GLY A 62 3.89 -10.99 0.51
CA GLY A 62 2.61 -10.64 1.14
C GLY A 62 2.24 -9.17 0.96
N GLY A 63 3.21 -8.26 1.07
CA GLY A 63 3.01 -6.83 0.81
C GLY A 63 2.63 -6.53 -0.63
N ASN A 64 3.30 -7.18 -1.60
CA ASN A 64 3.01 -7.01 -3.02
C ASN A 64 1.63 -7.58 -3.40
N VAL A 65 1.24 -8.73 -2.85
CA VAL A 65 -0.10 -9.31 -3.07
C VAL A 65 -1.18 -8.43 -2.45
N GLY A 66 -0.97 -7.90 -1.24
CA GLY A 66 -1.90 -6.96 -0.62
C GLY A 66 -2.05 -5.65 -1.40
N ALA A 67 -0.95 -5.12 -1.93
CA ALA A 67 -0.95 -3.90 -2.74
C ALA A 67 -1.62 -4.11 -4.10
N THR A 68 -1.36 -5.23 -4.77
CA THR A 68 -2.01 -5.57 -6.06
C THR A 68 -3.49 -5.87 -5.89
N PHE A 69 -3.90 -6.57 -4.83
CA PHE A 69 -5.31 -6.80 -4.51
C PHE A 69 -6.06 -5.49 -4.24
N ARG A 70 -5.47 -4.60 -3.43
CA ARG A 70 -6.01 -3.26 -3.17
C ARG A 70 -6.10 -2.42 -4.45
N SER A 71 -5.07 -2.48 -5.30
CA SER A 71 -5.02 -1.78 -6.59
C SER A 71 -6.05 -2.33 -7.58
N HIS A 72 -6.25 -3.64 -7.65
CA HIS A 72 -7.26 -4.24 -8.53
C HIS A 72 -8.69 -3.83 -8.10
N HIS A 73 -8.95 -3.75 -6.80
CA HIS A 73 -10.23 -3.32 -6.27
C HIS A 73 -10.50 -1.81 -6.52
N THR A 74 -9.52 -0.93 -6.28
CA THR A 74 -9.67 0.51 -6.54
C THR A 74 -9.81 0.83 -8.04
N ASN A 75 -9.04 0.16 -8.90
CA ASN A 75 -9.12 0.35 -10.35
C ASN A 75 -10.50 -0.06 -10.93
N SER A 76 -11.13 -1.08 -10.35
CA SER A 76 -12.47 -1.53 -10.75
C SER A 76 -13.55 -0.51 -10.37
N ILE A 77 -13.47 0.07 -9.18
CA ILE A 77 -14.42 1.10 -8.71
C ILE A 77 -14.27 2.40 -9.51
N ILE A 78 -13.04 2.84 -9.79
CA ILE A 78 -12.78 4.09 -10.54
C ILE A 78 -13.31 3.99 -11.97
N LYS A 79 -13.09 2.87 -12.67
CA LYS A 79 -13.66 2.64 -14.02
C LYS A 79 -15.19 2.66 -14.01
N CYS A 80 -15.81 2.04 -13.01
CA CYS A 80 -17.26 1.98 -12.88
C CYS A 80 -17.87 3.36 -12.58
N SER A 81 -17.22 4.16 -11.74
CA SER A 81 -17.61 5.55 -11.46
C SER A 81 -17.48 6.43 -12.71
N ALA A 82 -16.35 6.34 -13.43
CA ALA A 82 -16.12 7.09 -14.66
C ALA A 82 -17.14 6.76 -15.77
N MET A 83 -17.59 5.51 -15.84
CA MET A 83 -18.61 5.10 -16.82
C MET A 83 -19.99 5.70 -16.52
N LYS A 84 -20.38 5.76 -15.23
CA LYS A 84 -21.63 6.42 -14.81
C LYS A 84 -21.61 7.92 -15.12
N THR A 85 -20.49 8.60 -14.92
CA THR A 85 -20.34 10.03 -15.24
C THR A 85 -20.45 10.31 -16.73
N LYS A 86 -19.90 9.45 -17.60
CA LYS A 86 -20.05 9.60 -19.05
C LYS A 86 -21.49 9.39 -19.54
N ILE A 87 -22.23 8.46 -18.94
CA ILE A 87 -23.62 8.21 -19.31
C ILE A 87 -24.52 9.42 -18.96
N THR A 88 -24.33 10.05 -17.81
CA THR A 88 -25.11 11.24 -17.43
C THR A 88 -24.81 12.46 -18.29
N THR A 89 -23.56 12.66 -18.73
CA THR A 89 -23.23 13.79 -19.63
C THR A 89 -23.83 13.63 -21.02
N ILE A 90 -23.84 12.41 -21.58
CA ILE A 90 -24.48 12.13 -22.88
C ILE A 90 -25.99 12.41 -22.80
N ARG A 91 -26.67 11.94 -21.75
CA ARG A 91 -28.11 12.20 -21.54
C ARG A 91 -28.43 13.68 -21.40
N LEU A 92 -27.54 14.45 -20.75
CA LEU A 92 -27.71 15.91 -20.63
C LEU A 92 -27.50 16.65 -21.96
N GLN A 93 -26.66 16.14 -22.87
CA GLN A 93 -26.49 16.72 -24.20
C GLN A 93 -27.73 16.51 -25.08
N GLU A 94 -28.37 15.33 -25.02
CA GLU A 94 -29.63 15.08 -25.74
C GLU A 94 -30.76 15.99 -25.26
N VAL A 95 -30.91 16.19 -23.94
CA VAL A 95 -31.94 17.09 -23.39
C VAL A 95 -31.68 18.54 -23.80
N LYS A 96 -30.43 19.03 -23.70
CA LYS A 96 -30.08 20.40 -24.13
C LYS A 96 -30.30 20.62 -25.63
N GLY A 97 -29.95 19.63 -26.47
CA GLY A 97 -30.20 19.68 -27.91
C GLY A 97 -31.69 19.72 -28.25
N THR A 98 -32.50 18.94 -27.52
CA THR A 98 -33.97 18.94 -27.67
C THR A 98 -34.57 20.30 -27.28
N CYS A 99 -34.12 20.91 -26.19
CA CYS A 99 -34.57 22.24 -25.77
C CYS A 99 -34.21 23.34 -26.78
N TYR A 100 -33.00 23.30 -27.36
CA TYR A 100 -32.60 24.27 -28.39
C TYR A 100 -33.43 24.12 -29.67
N SER A 101 -33.73 22.88 -30.07
CA SER A 101 -34.62 22.60 -31.21
C SER A 101 -36.05 23.11 -30.98
N LEU A 102 -36.62 22.86 -29.80
CA LEU A 102 -37.95 23.38 -29.43
C LEU A 102 -38.00 24.92 -29.40
N TYR A 103 -36.95 25.56 -28.86
CA TYR A 103 -36.85 27.02 -28.83
C TYR A 103 -36.91 27.63 -30.24
N TRP A 104 -36.18 27.03 -31.19
CA TRP A 104 -36.18 27.50 -32.59
C TRP A 104 -37.54 27.29 -33.26
N LEU A 105 -38.19 26.14 -33.04
CA LEU A 105 -39.53 25.87 -33.56
C LEU A 105 -40.58 26.85 -33.02
N LEU A 106 -40.53 27.16 -31.72
CA LEU A 106 -41.42 28.15 -31.10
C LEU A 106 -41.18 29.57 -31.63
N PHE A 107 -39.93 29.95 -31.84
CA PHE A 107 -39.60 31.26 -32.43
C PHE A 107 -40.10 31.38 -33.88
N ALA A 108 -39.96 30.33 -34.68
CA ALA A 108 -40.43 30.30 -36.06
C ALA A 108 -41.98 30.30 -36.17
N ALA A 109 -42.69 29.78 -35.16
CA ALA A 109 -44.14 29.74 -35.13
C ALA A 109 -44.80 31.10 -34.77
N MET A 110 -44.03 32.10 -34.33
CA MET A 110 -44.59 33.42 -34.02
C MET A 110 -44.92 34.21 -35.30
N PRO A 111 -46.18 34.65 -35.50
CA PRO A 111 -46.54 35.46 -36.66
C PRO A 111 -45.82 36.81 -36.58
N GLN A 112 -45.02 37.12 -37.59
CA GLN A 112 -44.38 38.42 -37.74
C GLN A 112 -45.46 39.48 -37.94
N ARG A 113 -45.82 40.16 -36.86
CA ARG A 113 -46.73 41.31 -36.91
C ARG A 113 -45.99 42.41 -37.66
N LYS A 114 -46.24 42.51 -38.97
CA LYS A 114 -45.74 43.61 -39.78
C LYS A 114 -46.38 44.90 -39.27
N ALA A 115 -45.54 45.92 -39.10
CA ALA A 115 -45.95 47.29 -38.82
C ALA A 115 -46.89 47.81 -39.91
#